data_AF-A0A658K8U6-F1
#
_entry.id   AF-A0A658K8U6-F1
#
_cell.length_a   1.000
_cell.length_b   1.000
_cell.length_c   1.000
_cell.angle_alpha   90.00
_cell.angle_beta   90.00
_cell.angle_gamma   90.00
#
_symmetry.space_group_name_H-M   'P 1'
#
loop_
_entity.id
_entity.type
_entity.pdbx_description
1 polymer ?
#
loop_
_entity_poly.entity_id
_entity_poly.type
_entity_poly.pdbx_seq_one_letter_code
_entity_poly.pdbx_strand_id
1 'polypeptide(L)'
;RFLQPPGNYCNEEGVSALARIRDASTDGYSELIKSVVAEQARKIVESLYRPPTLDAIAAIMHDNLPACMPDLQAIVIEELLIAQAKIKSDDAESWRGFYDDSGNPYAEERCRDHLLGILRQGSSDISYDPETHVANDKEVDITCSAGALRLPIEVKGQWHAQLWKSADQQLDTLYTRDWRADSFGIYLILWFGAQEMKNKSLRSPGREKLSPTTPDELRDMLAGESRSACSGRVAVVVLDLARLTASNN
;
A
#
# COMPACT_ATOMS: atom_id res chain seq x y z
N ARG A 1 41.10 19.49 21.61
CA ARG A 1 39.68 19.39 22.03
C ARG A 1 38.96 18.67 20.90
N PHE A 2 38.70 17.38 21.08
CA PHE A 2 38.11 16.52 20.05
C PHE A 2 36.62 16.84 19.89
N LEU A 3 36.20 17.10 18.66
CA LEU A 3 34.79 17.17 18.27
C LEU A 3 34.25 15.74 18.23
N GLN A 4 33.22 15.47 19.03
CA GLN A 4 32.46 14.22 18.95
C GLN A 4 31.62 14.21 17.67
N PRO A 5 31.50 13.07 16.97
CA PRO A 5 30.58 12.92 15.85
C PRO A 5 29.12 12.93 16.38
N PRO A 6 28.16 13.55 15.66
CA PRO A 6 26.76 13.58 16.06
C PRO A 6 26.13 12.21 15.81
N GLY A 7 26.44 11.26 16.67
CA GLY A 7 25.63 10.07 16.87
C GLY A 7 24.52 10.40 17.85
N ASN A 8 23.30 10.06 17.48
CA ASN A 8 22.22 9.73 18.40
C ASN A 8 21.36 10.86 19.00
N TYR A 9 20.83 11.75 18.16
CA TYR A 9 19.58 12.45 18.49
C TYR A 9 18.59 12.35 17.33
N CYS A 10 17.75 11.31 17.35
CA CYS A 10 16.46 11.31 16.66
C CYS A 10 15.48 12.21 17.44
N ASN A 11 15.69 13.52 17.39
CA ASN A 11 14.71 14.49 17.90
C ASN A 11 13.90 15.06 16.72
N GLU A 12 12.65 15.49 16.98
CA GLU A 12 11.77 16.09 15.97
C GLU A 12 12.41 17.31 15.28
N GLU A 13 13.30 18.01 15.99
CA GLU A 13 14.12 19.09 15.43
C GLU A 13 15.06 18.61 14.31
N GLY A 14 15.67 17.44 14.44
CA GLY A 14 16.56 16.87 13.41
C GLY A 14 15.81 16.53 12.13
N VAL A 15 14.61 15.94 12.25
CA VAL A 15 13.76 15.62 11.10
C VAL A 15 13.18 16.90 10.45
N SER A 16 12.76 17.87 11.27
CA SER A 16 12.26 19.17 10.80
C SER A 16 13.37 20.02 10.16
N ALA A 17 14.62 19.91 10.62
CA ALA A 17 15.77 20.55 10.02
C ALA A 17 16.13 19.94 8.66
N LEU A 18 16.10 18.60 8.54
CA LEU A 18 16.34 17.91 7.27
C LEU A 18 15.26 18.22 6.22
N ALA A 19 13.99 18.31 6.63
CA ALA A 19 12.90 18.73 5.75
C ALA A 19 13.08 20.17 5.25
N ARG A 20 13.49 21.09 6.13
CA ARG A 20 13.78 22.49 5.76
C ARG A 20 14.93 22.63 4.75
N ILE A 21 15.93 21.76 4.83
CA ILE A 21 17.07 21.83 3.90
C ILE A 21 16.73 21.19 2.55
N ARG A 22 15.91 20.12 2.53
CA ARG A 22 15.38 19.54 1.27
C ARG A 22 14.58 20.56 0.46
N ASP A 23 13.83 21.43 1.14
CA ASP A 23 12.93 22.40 0.51
C ASP A 23 13.63 23.77 0.24
N ALA A 24 14.94 23.89 0.49
CA ALA A 24 15.75 25.07 0.17
C ALA A 24 16.28 25.04 -1.28
N SER A 25 16.69 26.19 -1.81
CA SER A 25 17.18 26.33 -3.19
C SER A 25 18.35 25.38 -3.48
N THR A 26 18.23 24.59 -4.55
CA THR A 26 19.23 23.59 -4.97
C THR A 26 20.63 24.18 -5.08
N ASP A 27 21.47 23.88 -4.10
CA ASP A 27 22.91 24.04 -4.14
C ASP A 27 23.62 22.68 -4.20
N GLY A 28 24.95 22.70 -4.31
CA GLY A 28 25.79 21.50 -4.41
C GLY A 28 25.71 20.53 -3.22
N TYR A 29 25.03 20.87 -2.12
CA TYR A 29 24.79 19.99 -0.99
C TYR A 29 23.53 19.12 -1.14
N SER A 30 22.66 19.42 -2.11
CA SER A 30 21.39 18.69 -2.33
C SER A 30 21.60 17.19 -2.59
N GLU A 31 22.62 16.83 -3.38
CA GLU A 31 22.96 15.42 -3.67
C GLU A 31 23.58 14.72 -2.45
N LEU A 32 24.37 15.43 -1.65
CA LEU A 32 24.90 14.90 -0.40
C LEU A 32 23.78 14.62 0.60
N ILE A 33 22.76 15.47 0.65
CA ILE A 33 21.62 15.28 1.57
C ILE A 33 20.74 14.11 1.12
N LYS A 34 20.47 13.96 -0.18
CA LYS A 34 19.75 12.80 -0.71
C LYS A 34 20.46 11.48 -0.37
N SER A 35 21.79 11.44 -0.54
CA SER A 35 22.57 10.26 -0.18
C SER A 35 22.57 9.99 1.32
N VAL A 36 22.66 11.02 2.18
CA VAL A 36 22.55 10.87 3.63
C VAL A 36 21.16 10.39 4.06
N VAL A 37 20.09 10.87 3.43
CA VAL A 37 18.72 10.40 3.70
C VAL A 37 18.55 8.93 3.29
N ALA A 38 19.06 8.54 2.11
CA ALA A 38 19.04 7.15 1.67
C ALA A 38 19.86 6.23 2.61
N GLU A 39 21.02 6.70 3.07
CA GLU A 39 21.84 5.99 4.05
C GLU A 39 21.15 5.85 5.41
N GLN A 40 20.42 6.88 5.86
CA GLN A 40 19.62 6.78 7.07
C GLN A 40 18.45 5.81 6.92
N ALA A 41 17.73 5.85 5.79
CA ALA A 41 16.66 4.90 5.50
C ALA A 41 17.18 3.46 5.49
N ARG A 42 18.34 3.23 4.85
CA ARG A 42 19.02 1.93 4.86
C ARG A 42 19.36 1.46 6.28
N LYS A 43 19.93 2.33 7.11
CA LYS A 43 20.25 2.01 8.52
C LYS A 43 19.00 1.73 9.36
N ILE A 44 17.87 2.37 9.06
CA ILE A 44 16.59 2.07 9.71
C ILE A 44 16.12 0.68 9.31
N VAL A 45 16.11 0.37 8.00
CA VAL A 45 15.76 -0.97 7.50
C VAL A 45 16.68 -2.03 8.11
N GLU A 46 17.99 -1.81 8.13
CA GLU A 46 18.98 -2.71 8.72
C GLU A 46 18.84 -2.84 10.25
N SER A 47 18.42 -1.80 10.96
CA SER A 47 18.21 -1.86 12.42
C SER A 47 16.88 -2.49 12.82
N LEU A 48 15.87 -2.41 11.95
CA LEU A 48 14.60 -3.12 12.08
C LEU A 48 14.69 -4.56 11.55
N TYR A 49 15.69 -4.86 10.71
CA TYR A 49 15.94 -6.19 10.19
C TYR A 49 16.35 -7.13 11.32
N ARG A 50 15.43 -8.02 11.69
CA ARG A 50 15.75 -9.20 12.48
C ARG A 50 16.00 -10.36 11.52
N PRO A 51 17.22 -10.92 11.48
CA PRO A 51 17.45 -12.12 10.68
C PRO A 51 16.49 -13.21 11.17
N PRO A 52 15.75 -13.86 10.26
CA PRO A 52 14.81 -14.91 10.64
C PRO A 52 15.57 -16.04 11.33
N THR A 53 14.98 -16.59 12.38
CA THR A 53 15.55 -17.77 13.05
C THR A 53 15.49 -18.97 12.11
N LEU A 54 16.31 -20.00 12.37
CA LEU A 54 16.23 -21.26 11.61
C LEU A 54 14.83 -21.87 11.66
N ASP A 55 14.11 -21.68 12.76
CA ASP A 55 12.69 -22.08 12.88
C ASP A 55 11.76 -21.24 12.00
N ALA A 56 12.01 -19.94 11.85
CA ALA A 56 11.26 -19.08 10.93
C ALA A 56 11.55 -19.40 9.45
N ILE A 57 12.80 -19.72 9.12
CA ILE A 57 13.20 -20.20 7.78
C ILE A 57 12.55 -21.56 7.50
N ALA A 58 12.55 -22.48 8.48
CA ALA A 58 11.88 -23.77 8.38
C ALA A 58 10.36 -23.62 8.29
N ALA A 59 9.75 -22.62 8.95
CA ALA A 59 8.33 -22.32 8.87
C ALA A 59 7.93 -21.77 7.49
N ILE A 60 8.77 -20.94 6.85
CA ILE A 60 8.58 -20.50 5.46
C ILE A 60 8.70 -21.69 4.49
N MET A 61 9.57 -22.67 4.78
CA MET A 61 9.72 -23.89 3.97
C MET A 61 8.63 -24.95 4.22
N HIS A 62 7.85 -24.82 5.28
CA HIS A 62 6.79 -25.75 5.68
C HIS A 62 5.49 -24.99 5.90
N ASP A 63 4.75 -24.62 4.85
CA ASP A 63 3.33 -24.18 4.83
C ASP A 63 2.71 -23.85 6.21
N ASN A 64 3.31 -22.92 6.95
CA ASN A 64 2.87 -22.58 8.28
C ASN A 64 2.28 -21.18 8.23
N LEU A 65 1.17 -21.02 8.95
CA LEU A 65 0.49 -19.74 9.16
C LEU A 65 1.50 -18.63 9.52
N PRO A 66 1.31 -17.39 9.03
CA PRO A 66 2.22 -16.29 9.29
C PRO A 66 2.47 -16.11 10.80
N ALA A 67 3.75 -16.00 11.16
CA ALA A 67 4.17 -15.92 12.55
C ALA A 67 4.09 -14.49 13.11
N CYS A 68 4.09 -13.47 12.24
CA CYS A 68 4.00 -12.06 12.61
C CYS A 68 3.28 -11.19 11.56
N MET A 69 2.99 -9.94 11.92
CA MET A 69 2.27 -8.99 11.05
C MET A 69 2.98 -8.69 9.71
N PRO A 70 4.32 -8.46 9.66
CA PRO A 70 5.05 -8.36 8.40
C PRO A 70 4.88 -9.59 7.48
N ASP A 71 4.94 -10.79 8.04
CA ASP A 71 4.77 -12.03 7.26
C ASP A 71 3.35 -12.10 6.69
N LEU A 72 2.33 -11.82 7.50
CA LEU A 72 0.94 -11.78 7.03
C LEU A 72 0.77 -10.71 5.93
N GLN A 73 1.36 -9.53 6.08
CA GLN A 73 1.32 -8.49 5.05
C GLN A 73 1.98 -8.96 3.75
N ALA A 74 3.13 -9.62 3.82
CA ALA A 74 3.84 -10.14 2.65
C ALA A 74 3.00 -11.22 1.92
N ILE A 75 2.42 -12.17 2.65
CA ILE A 75 1.57 -13.21 2.05
C ILE A 75 0.33 -12.60 1.41
N VAL A 76 -0.33 -11.64 2.07
CA VAL A 76 -1.52 -10.98 1.50
C VAL A 76 -1.16 -10.17 0.23
N ILE A 77 0.02 -9.54 0.18
CA ILE A 77 0.51 -8.90 -1.04
C ILE A 77 0.71 -9.93 -2.16
N GLU A 78 1.28 -11.09 -1.85
CA GLU A 78 1.44 -12.18 -2.83
C GLU A 78 0.09 -12.68 -3.36
N GLU A 79 -0.90 -12.88 -2.49
CA GLU A 79 -2.27 -13.24 -2.89
C GLU A 79 -2.92 -12.17 -3.78
N LEU A 80 -2.67 -10.88 -3.52
CA LEU A 80 -3.11 -9.79 -4.39
C LEU A 80 -2.41 -9.82 -5.76
N LEU A 81 -1.13 -10.19 -5.83
CA LEU A 81 -0.40 -10.36 -7.09
C LEU A 81 -0.91 -11.58 -7.88
N ILE A 82 -1.27 -12.67 -7.20
CA ILE A 82 -1.92 -13.83 -7.82
C ILE A 82 -3.30 -13.42 -8.37
N ALA A 83 -4.09 -12.67 -7.60
CA ALA A 83 -5.38 -12.13 -8.05
C ALA A 83 -5.20 -11.22 -9.29
N GLN A 84 -4.20 -10.33 -9.28
CA GLN A 84 -3.82 -9.50 -10.42
C GLN A 84 -3.52 -10.34 -11.67
N ALA A 85 -2.76 -11.42 -11.52
CA ALA A 85 -2.44 -12.32 -12.62
C ALA A 85 -3.69 -13.02 -13.18
N LYS A 86 -4.58 -13.50 -12.31
CA LYS A 86 -5.88 -14.10 -12.71
C LYS A 86 -6.77 -13.12 -13.48
N ILE A 87 -6.84 -11.87 -13.00
CA ILE A 87 -7.59 -10.80 -13.68
C ILE A 87 -7.01 -10.50 -15.07
N LYS A 88 -5.67 -10.50 -15.20
CA LYS A 88 -4.99 -10.23 -16.48
C LYS A 88 -4.96 -11.41 -17.44
N SER A 89 -5.12 -12.65 -16.99
CA SER A 89 -5.10 -13.84 -17.85
C SER A 89 -6.36 -14.03 -18.71
N ASP A 90 -7.23 -13.00 -18.78
CA ASP A 90 -8.50 -12.99 -19.54
C ASP A 90 -9.45 -14.16 -19.22
N ASP A 91 -9.39 -14.65 -17.97
CA ASP A 91 -10.48 -15.44 -17.43
C ASP A 91 -11.71 -14.52 -17.32
N ALA A 92 -12.69 -14.74 -18.20
CA ALA A 92 -13.80 -13.81 -18.40
C ALA A 92 -14.60 -13.54 -17.12
N GLU A 93 -14.62 -14.48 -16.18
CA GLU A 93 -15.30 -14.31 -14.88
C GLU A 93 -14.49 -13.43 -13.93
N SER A 94 -13.16 -13.54 -13.95
CA SER A 94 -12.26 -12.80 -13.06
C SER A 94 -12.25 -11.29 -13.30
N TRP A 95 -12.40 -10.80 -14.54
CA TRP A 95 -12.37 -9.34 -14.81
C TRP A 95 -13.75 -8.68 -14.90
N ARG A 96 -14.81 -9.41 -15.30
CA ARG A 96 -16.15 -8.85 -15.52
C ARG A 96 -16.78 -8.24 -14.27
N GLY A 97 -16.42 -8.72 -13.08
CA GLY A 97 -16.95 -8.15 -11.84
C GLY A 97 -16.47 -6.73 -11.53
N PHE A 98 -15.53 -6.18 -12.29
CA PHE A 98 -15.05 -4.79 -12.14
C PHE A 98 -15.70 -3.79 -13.10
N TYR A 99 -16.40 -4.24 -14.15
CA TYR A 99 -16.96 -3.39 -15.20
C TYR A 99 -18.43 -3.71 -15.48
N ASP A 100 -19.24 -2.69 -15.77
CA ASP A 100 -20.57 -2.87 -16.32
C ASP A 100 -20.53 -3.31 -17.80
N ASP A 101 -21.70 -3.69 -18.34
CA ASP A 101 -21.85 -4.12 -19.73
C ASP A 101 -21.50 -3.01 -20.74
N SER A 102 -21.48 -1.75 -20.28
CA SER A 102 -21.08 -0.58 -21.08
C SER A 102 -19.58 -0.28 -21.01
N GLY A 103 -18.81 -1.07 -20.25
CA GLY A 103 -17.37 -0.89 -20.06
C GLY A 103 -16.98 0.18 -19.05
N ASN A 104 -17.91 0.66 -18.21
CA ASN A 104 -17.58 1.56 -17.11
C ASN A 104 -17.22 0.77 -15.85
N PRO A 105 -16.24 1.21 -15.05
CA PRO A 105 -15.93 0.57 -13.78
C PRO A 105 -17.14 0.56 -12.83
N TYR A 106 -17.28 -0.44 -11.97
CA TYR A 106 -18.23 -0.44 -10.86
C TYR A 106 -17.76 0.42 -9.67
N ALA A 107 -18.66 0.67 -8.71
CA ALA A 107 -18.33 1.39 -7.47
C ALA A 107 -17.38 0.57 -6.56
N GLU A 108 -16.71 1.23 -5.63
CA GLU A 108 -15.68 0.63 -4.77
C GLU A 108 -16.19 -0.61 -4.03
N GLU A 109 -17.37 -0.54 -3.41
CA GLU A 109 -18.02 -1.65 -2.69
C GLU A 109 -18.17 -2.91 -3.57
N ARG A 110 -18.68 -2.75 -4.79
CA ARG A 110 -18.88 -3.88 -5.71
C ARG A 110 -17.56 -4.45 -6.22
N CYS A 111 -16.57 -3.60 -6.49
CA CYS A 111 -15.24 -4.06 -6.89
C CYS A 111 -14.53 -4.79 -5.74
N ARG A 112 -14.70 -4.33 -4.50
CA ARG A 112 -14.20 -4.99 -3.29
C ARG A 112 -14.83 -6.38 -3.13
N ASP A 113 -16.15 -6.49 -3.22
CA ASP A 113 -16.84 -7.78 -3.07
C ASP A 113 -16.41 -8.79 -4.14
N HIS A 114 -16.19 -8.32 -5.37
CA HIS A 114 -15.66 -9.15 -6.44
C HIS A 114 -14.20 -9.59 -6.16
N LEU A 115 -13.35 -8.65 -5.72
CA LEU A 115 -11.98 -8.97 -5.32
C LEU A 115 -11.94 -9.98 -4.17
N LEU A 116 -12.81 -9.86 -3.17
CA LEU A 116 -12.97 -10.85 -2.09
C LEU A 116 -13.29 -12.23 -2.64
N GLY A 117 -14.16 -12.31 -3.65
CA GLY A 117 -14.47 -13.56 -4.35
C GLY A 117 -13.24 -14.21 -4.98
N ILE A 118 -12.35 -13.41 -5.58
CA ILE A 118 -11.09 -13.89 -6.19
C ILE A 118 -10.09 -14.34 -5.11
N LEU A 119 -9.91 -13.52 -4.06
CA LEU A 119 -8.98 -13.81 -2.96
C LEU A 119 -9.37 -15.08 -2.19
N ARG A 120 -10.66 -15.32 -1.99
CA ARG A 120 -11.17 -16.54 -1.32
C ARG A 120 -10.98 -17.83 -2.13
N GLN A 121 -10.60 -17.73 -3.41
CA GLN A 121 -10.18 -18.89 -4.21
C GLN A 121 -8.68 -19.17 -4.09
N GLY A 122 -7.93 -18.32 -3.38
CA GLY A 122 -6.51 -18.49 -3.08
C GLY A 122 -6.29 -19.43 -1.89
N SER A 123 -5.28 -19.14 -1.07
CA SER A 123 -4.98 -19.95 0.11
C SER A 123 -6.14 -20.02 1.10
N SER A 124 -6.38 -21.22 1.64
CA SER A 124 -7.36 -21.45 2.71
C SER A 124 -6.89 -21.00 4.10
N ASP A 125 -5.61 -20.63 4.22
CA ASP A 125 -4.98 -20.30 5.51
C ASP A 125 -5.24 -18.85 5.94
N ILE A 126 -5.72 -18.02 5.00
CA ILE A 126 -6.11 -16.62 5.25
C ILE A 126 -7.61 -16.47 5.06
N SER A 127 -8.29 -15.96 6.10
CA SER A 127 -9.68 -15.52 5.96
C SER A 127 -9.74 -14.08 5.47
N TYR A 128 -10.69 -13.80 4.59
CA TYR A 128 -10.99 -12.46 4.08
C TYR A 128 -12.43 -12.13 4.40
N ASP A 129 -12.64 -11.13 5.25
CA ASP A 129 -13.96 -10.72 5.73
C ASP A 129 -14.27 -9.29 5.26
N PRO A 130 -15.45 -9.04 4.64
CA PRO A 130 -15.86 -7.68 4.29
C PRO A 130 -16.21 -6.87 5.53
N GLU A 131 -16.10 -5.53 5.43
CA GLU A 131 -16.88 -4.58 6.25
C GLU A 131 -16.90 -4.93 7.74
N THR A 132 -15.72 -5.15 8.29
CA THR A 132 -15.61 -5.47 9.71
C THR A 132 -15.64 -4.17 10.50
N HIS A 133 -16.63 -4.03 11.39
CA HIS A 133 -16.68 -2.93 12.34
C HIS A 133 -15.47 -3.03 13.27
N VAL A 134 -14.52 -2.14 13.08
CA VAL A 134 -13.40 -1.93 14.00
C VAL A 134 -13.89 -0.99 15.12
N ALA A 135 -13.38 -1.18 16.33
CA ALA A 135 -13.80 -0.41 17.50
C ALA A 135 -13.86 1.11 17.20
N ASN A 136 -14.85 1.79 17.77
CA ASN A 136 -15.15 3.22 17.59
C ASN A 136 -15.82 3.61 16.26
N ASP A 137 -16.71 2.73 15.76
CA ASP A 137 -17.64 3.00 14.63
C ASP A 137 -16.95 3.21 13.28
N LYS A 138 -15.78 2.59 13.09
CA LYS A 138 -15.01 2.68 11.84
C LYS A 138 -14.97 1.32 11.18
N GLU A 139 -15.23 1.30 9.88
CA GLU A 139 -15.34 0.11 9.06
C GLU A 139 -14.15 0.08 8.11
N VAL A 140 -13.46 -1.06 8.05
CA VAL A 140 -12.44 -1.32 7.03
C VAL A 140 -13.06 -2.08 5.88
N ASP A 141 -12.61 -1.79 4.66
CA ASP A 141 -13.14 -2.45 3.47
C ASP A 141 -12.95 -3.97 3.55
N ILE A 142 -11.74 -4.43 3.89
CA ILE A 142 -11.44 -5.87 4.03
C ILE A 142 -10.58 -6.10 5.28
N THR A 143 -10.91 -7.12 6.06
CA THR A 143 -10.03 -7.66 7.11
C THR A 143 -9.47 -9.02 6.68
N CYS A 144 -8.15 -9.10 6.61
CA CYS A 144 -7.42 -10.35 6.40
C CYS A 144 -6.98 -10.94 7.73
N SER A 145 -7.12 -12.25 7.89
CA SER A 145 -6.84 -12.89 9.18
C SER A 145 -6.16 -14.24 9.03
N ALA A 146 -5.15 -14.47 9.86
CA ALA A 146 -4.49 -15.75 9.99
C ALA A 146 -4.30 -16.06 11.48
N GLY A 147 -5.06 -17.03 11.99
CA GLY A 147 -5.15 -17.28 13.43
C GLY A 147 -5.59 -16.05 14.22
N ALA A 148 -4.69 -15.53 15.07
CA ALA A 148 -4.94 -14.33 15.90
C ALA A 148 -4.53 -13.02 15.21
N LEU A 149 -3.75 -13.08 14.14
CA LEU A 149 -3.29 -11.90 13.40
C LEU A 149 -4.42 -11.34 12.55
N ARG A 150 -4.54 -10.01 12.51
CA ARG A 150 -5.55 -9.28 11.73
C ARG A 150 -4.87 -8.13 10.99
N LEU A 151 -5.01 -8.12 9.67
CA LEU A 151 -4.44 -7.11 8.78
C LEU A 151 -5.58 -6.39 8.03
N PRO A 152 -5.75 -5.08 8.21
CA PRO A 152 -6.75 -4.32 7.46
C PRO A 152 -6.24 -4.00 6.05
N ILE A 153 -7.14 -4.07 5.07
CA ILE A 153 -6.97 -3.53 3.72
C ILE A 153 -8.03 -2.46 3.49
N GLU A 154 -7.57 -1.27 3.14
CA GLU A 154 -8.40 -0.17 2.69
C GLU A 154 -8.41 -0.11 1.17
N VAL A 155 -9.58 -0.15 0.55
CA VAL A 155 -9.75 -0.20 -0.90
C VAL A 155 -10.23 1.17 -1.41
N LYS A 156 -9.57 1.69 -2.43
CA LYS A 156 -9.93 2.96 -3.06
C LYS A 156 -9.88 2.87 -4.57
N GLY A 157 -10.88 3.44 -5.25
CA GLY A 157 -10.84 3.66 -6.67
C GLY A 157 -9.92 4.84 -7.02
N GLN A 158 -9.34 4.82 -8.22
CA GLN A 158 -8.51 5.92 -8.71
C GLN A 158 -9.21 7.29 -8.73
N TRP A 159 -10.54 7.33 -8.68
CA TRP A 159 -11.35 8.56 -8.66
C TRP A 159 -11.63 9.09 -7.25
N HIS A 160 -11.25 8.35 -6.20
CA HIS A 160 -11.60 8.69 -4.84
C HIS A 160 -11.10 10.10 -4.47
N ALA A 161 -11.97 10.91 -3.86
CA ALA A 161 -11.68 12.32 -3.57
C ALA A 161 -10.47 12.50 -2.63
N GLN A 162 -10.16 11.46 -1.86
CA GLN A 162 -9.07 11.44 -0.90
C GLN A 162 -7.90 10.53 -1.31
N LEU A 163 -7.82 10.12 -2.58
CA LEU A 163 -6.75 9.24 -3.08
C LEU A 163 -5.34 9.72 -2.69
N TRP A 164 -5.12 11.04 -2.81
CA TRP A 164 -3.86 11.73 -2.52
C TRP A 164 -3.76 12.30 -1.10
N LYS A 165 -4.80 12.14 -0.27
CA LYS A 165 -4.60 12.37 1.16
C LYS A 165 -3.71 11.23 1.63
N SER A 166 -2.64 11.54 2.36
CA SER A 166 -1.61 10.57 2.70
C SER A 166 -2.22 9.25 3.17
N ALA A 167 -1.68 8.12 2.70
CA ALA A 167 -2.04 6.80 3.23
C ALA A 167 -1.92 6.79 4.77
N ASP A 168 -1.02 7.63 5.31
CA ASP A 168 -0.93 7.97 6.73
C ASP A 168 -2.26 8.45 7.31
N GLN A 169 -2.96 9.43 6.72
CA GLN A 169 -4.24 9.92 7.29
C GLN A 169 -5.38 8.92 7.16
N GLN A 170 -5.43 8.14 6.07
CA GLN A 170 -6.48 7.15 5.89
C GLN A 170 -6.31 6.00 6.89
N LEU A 171 -5.09 5.50 7.05
CA LEU A 171 -4.82 4.36 7.93
C LEU A 171 -4.58 4.80 9.39
N ASP A 172 -4.09 6.02 9.66
CA ASP A 172 -4.08 6.61 11.02
C ASP A 172 -5.48 6.75 11.59
N THR A 173 -6.46 6.96 10.71
CA THR A 173 -7.87 7.00 11.09
C THR A 173 -8.39 5.60 11.45
N LEU A 174 -7.80 4.51 10.93
CA LEU A 174 -8.14 3.12 11.27
C LEU A 174 -7.47 2.62 12.56
N TYR A 175 -6.43 3.28 13.07
CA TYR A 175 -5.77 2.91 14.32
C TYR A 175 -6.62 3.28 15.55
N THR A 176 -7.68 2.52 15.79
CA THR A 176 -8.30 2.48 17.11
C THR A 176 -7.36 1.82 18.12
N ARG A 177 -7.57 2.11 19.41
CA ARG A 177 -6.72 1.71 20.54
C ARG A 177 -6.31 0.22 20.56
N ASP A 178 -7.13 -0.68 20.02
CA ASP A 178 -6.89 -2.13 20.04
C ASP A 178 -5.87 -2.62 19.00
N TRP A 179 -5.58 -1.84 17.95
CA TRP A 179 -4.71 -2.24 16.83
C TRP A 179 -3.36 -1.51 16.82
N ARG A 180 -3.13 -0.67 17.83
CA ARG A 180 -1.93 0.17 17.99
C ARG A 180 -0.64 -0.60 18.25
N ALA A 181 -0.71 -1.87 18.59
CA ALA A 181 0.47 -2.61 19.00
C ALA A 181 1.48 -2.79 17.86
N ASP A 182 1.03 -2.96 16.60
CA ASP A 182 1.95 -3.19 15.47
C ASP A 182 1.67 -2.34 14.20
N SER A 183 0.51 -1.67 14.07
CA SER A 183 0.23 -0.67 13.01
C SER A 183 0.48 -1.13 11.56
N PHE A 184 0.23 -2.39 11.20
CA PHE A 184 0.36 -2.85 9.81
C PHE A 184 -0.96 -2.74 9.03
N GLY A 185 -0.89 -2.51 7.71
CA GLY A 185 -2.06 -2.48 6.84
C GLY A 185 -1.71 -2.41 5.35
N ILE A 186 -2.72 -2.52 4.49
CA ILE A 186 -2.56 -2.38 3.04
C ILE A 186 -3.48 -1.27 2.54
N TYR A 187 -2.93 -0.32 1.78
CA TYR A 187 -3.69 0.64 1.00
C TYR A 187 -3.76 0.16 -0.44
N LEU A 188 -4.93 -0.34 -0.84
CA LEU A 188 -5.16 -0.95 -2.15
C LEU A 188 -5.88 0.03 -3.08
N ILE A 189 -5.26 0.35 -4.21
CA ILE A 189 -5.85 1.21 -5.22
C ILE A 189 -6.30 0.38 -6.42
N LEU A 190 -7.55 0.56 -6.82
CA LEU A 190 -8.11 0.00 -8.05
C LEU A 190 -7.83 0.96 -9.21
N TRP A 191 -6.90 0.57 -10.07
CA TRP A 191 -6.46 1.34 -11.24
C TRP A 191 -7.16 0.86 -12.51
N PHE A 192 -7.95 1.73 -13.12
CA PHE A 192 -8.71 1.45 -14.35
C PHE A 192 -8.08 2.07 -15.61
N GLY A 193 -6.91 2.70 -15.47
CA GLY A 193 -6.18 3.33 -16.55
C GLY A 193 -6.17 4.86 -16.46
N ALA A 194 -5.22 5.46 -17.17
CA ALA A 194 -5.06 6.92 -17.25
C ALA A 194 -6.06 7.60 -18.20
N GLN A 195 -6.88 6.82 -18.91
CA GLN A 195 -7.90 7.35 -19.83
C GLN A 195 -8.99 8.10 -19.07
N GLU A 196 -9.49 9.18 -19.67
CA GLU A 196 -10.62 9.90 -19.09
C GLU A 196 -11.88 9.02 -19.12
N MET A 197 -12.46 8.82 -17.94
CA MET A 197 -13.69 8.05 -17.74
C MET A 197 -14.72 8.92 -17.04
N LYS A 198 -15.98 8.82 -17.47
CA LYS A 198 -17.07 9.60 -16.90
C LYS A 198 -17.17 9.35 -15.39
N ASN A 199 -16.85 10.39 -14.59
CA ASN A 199 -16.85 10.36 -13.12
C ASN A 199 -15.87 9.38 -12.45
N LYS A 200 -15.01 8.69 -13.22
CA LYS A 200 -14.07 7.68 -12.72
C LYS A 200 -12.62 7.86 -13.20
N SER A 201 -12.32 9.01 -13.78
CA SER A 201 -10.95 9.42 -14.08
C SER A 201 -10.09 9.45 -12.82
N LEU A 202 -8.80 9.19 -13.01
CA LEU A 202 -7.80 9.35 -11.96
C LEU A 202 -7.90 10.75 -11.34
N ARG A 203 -7.96 10.82 -10.01
CA ARG A 203 -7.93 12.08 -9.29
C ARG A 203 -6.60 12.77 -9.56
N SER A 204 -6.62 14.07 -9.87
CA SER A 204 -5.38 14.82 -10.06
C SER A 204 -4.59 14.94 -8.73
N PRO A 205 -3.26 14.72 -8.75
CA PRO A 205 -2.38 14.96 -7.59
C PRO A 205 -2.21 16.45 -7.25
N GLY A 206 -2.78 17.36 -8.04
CA GLY A 206 -2.66 18.81 -7.89
C GLY A 206 -2.11 19.46 -9.17
N ARG A 207 -2.17 20.79 -9.25
CA ARG A 207 -1.80 21.55 -10.46
C ARG A 207 -0.32 21.48 -10.85
N GLU A 208 0.55 21.08 -9.91
CA GLU A 208 2.02 21.11 -10.08
C GLU A 208 2.64 19.73 -10.26
N LYS A 209 1.86 18.65 -10.09
CA LYS A 209 2.34 17.27 -10.23
C LYS A 209 1.76 16.64 -11.48
N LEU A 210 2.61 15.94 -12.22
CA LEU A 210 2.17 15.12 -13.35
C LEU A 210 1.29 13.99 -12.82
N SER A 211 0.18 13.72 -13.52
CA SER A 211 -0.64 12.56 -13.21
C SER A 211 0.14 11.29 -13.59
N PRO A 212 0.15 10.26 -12.73
CA PRO A 212 0.74 8.99 -13.10
C PRO A 212 0.00 8.41 -14.30
N THR A 213 0.76 7.75 -15.17
CA THR A 213 0.28 7.11 -16.40
C THR A 213 0.26 5.59 -16.27
N THR A 214 0.99 5.06 -15.29
CA THR A 214 1.08 3.63 -14.99
C THR A 214 0.67 3.32 -13.54
N PRO A 215 0.23 2.09 -13.25
CA PRO A 215 -0.01 1.62 -11.89
C PRO A 215 1.21 1.77 -10.97
N ASP A 216 2.40 1.47 -11.49
CA ASP A 216 3.66 1.57 -10.74
C ASP A 216 4.01 3.01 -10.39
N GLU A 217 3.85 3.95 -11.33
CA GLU A 217 4.02 5.39 -11.05
C GLU A 217 3.07 5.86 -9.94
N LEU A 218 1.80 5.42 -9.99
CA LEU A 218 0.84 5.77 -8.93
C LEU A 218 1.27 5.19 -7.58
N ARG A 219 1.70 3.93 -7.54
CA ARG A 219 2.20 3.27 -6.32
C ARG A 219 3.35 4.07 -5.74
N ASP A 220 4.35 4.40 -6.55
CA ASP A 220 5.57 5.04 -6.10
C ASP A 220 5.32 6.48 -5.62
N MET A 221 4.43 7.21 -6.31
CA MET A 221 4.01 8.55 -5.87
C MET A 221 3.27 8.51 -4.52
N LEU A 222 2.34 7.56 -4.34
CA LEU A 222 1.60 7.41 -3.09
C LEU A 222 2.49 6.93 -1.94
N ALA A 223 3.39 5.98 -2.21
CA ALA A 223 4.33 5.47 -1.22
C ALA A 223 5.37 6.51 -0.79
N GLY A 224 5.86 7.35 -1.73
CA GLY A 224 6.81 8.42 -1.45
C GLY A 224 6.25 9.56 -0.60
N GLU A 225 4.93 9.70 -0.54
CA GLU A 225 4.23 10.74 0.24
C GLU A 225 3.74 10.25 1.61
N SER A 226 3.87 8.96 1.93
CA SER A 226 3.41 8.35 3.18
C SER A 226 4.57 7.92 4.08
N ARG A 227 4.63 8.47 5.29
CA ARG A 227 5.62 8.08 6.32
C ARG A 227 5.44 6.64 6.77
N SER A 228 4.20 6.16 6.84
CA SER A 228 3.86 4.78 7.21
C SER A 228 4.30 3.81 6.13
N ALA A 229 4.15 4.17 4.85
CA ALA A 229 4.69 3.41 3.74
C ALA A 229 6.22 3.39 3.74
N CYS A 230 6.87 4.53 3.99
CA CYS A 230 8.33 4.58 4.16
C CYS A 230 8.83 3.72 5.33
N SER A 231 8.02 3.53 6.38
CA SER A 231 8.37 2.68 7.53
C SER A 231 8.09 1.18 7.33
N GLY A 232 7.51 0.77 6.19
CA GLY A 232 7.14 -0.62 5.89
C GLY A 232 5.93 -1.14 6.68
N ARG A 233 5.27 -0.28 7.47
CA ARG A 233 4.05 -0.61 8.21
C ARG A 233 2.84 -0.67 7.29
N VAL A 234 2.79 0.23 6.32
CA VAL A 234 1.73 0.26 5.32
C VAL A 234 2.29 -0.13 3.97
N ALA A 235 1.70 -1.12 3.32
CA ALA A 235 2.01 -1.42 1.93
C ALA A 235 1.01 -0.70 1.01
N VAL A 236 1.52 0.05 0.04
CA VAL A 236 0.70 0.61 -1.04
C VAL A 236 0.71 -0.39 -2.19
N VAL A 237 -0.46 -0.89 -2.57
CA VAL A 237 -0.64 -1.82 -3.68
C VAL A 237 -1.58 -1.18 -4.70
N VAL A 238 -1.23 -1.26 -5.98
CA VAL A 238 -2.08 -0.77 -7.07
C VAL A 238 -2.47 -1.97 -7.93
N LEU A 239 -3.75 -2.30 -7.94
CA LEU A 239 -4.33 -3.36 -8.75
C LEU A 239 -4.67 -2.79 -10.13
N ASP A 240 -3.97 -3.25 -11.16
CA ASP A 240 -4.17 -2.83 -12.54
C ASP A 240 -5.35 -3.57 -13.18
N LEU A 241 -6.49 -2.88 -13.21
CA LEU A 241 -7.73 -3.29 -13.86
C LEU A 241 -7.88 -2.69 -15.26
N ALA A 242 -6.91 -1.89 -15.73
CA ALA A 242 -7.01 -1.21 -17.01
C ALA A 242 -7.13 -2.24 -18.15
N ARG A 243 -8.09 -1.99 -19.04
CA ARG A 243 -8.25 -2.76 -20.27
C ARG A 243 -7.34 -2.16 -21.34
N LEU A 244 -6.57 -3.01 -22.00
CA LEU A 244 -6.06 -2.69 -23.33
C LEU A 244 -7.29 -2.64 -24.23
N THR A 245 -7.85 -1.44 -24.45
CA THR A 245 -8.80 -1.24 -25.52
C THR A 245 -8.06 -1.62 -26.79
N ALA A 246 -8.42 -2.75 -27.41
CA ALA A 246 -8.02 -3.02 -28.79
C ALA A 246 -8.47 -1.80 -29.58
N SER A 247 -7.51 -1.02 -30.06
CA SER A 247 -7.77 0.06 -30.99
C SER A 247 -8.54 -0.55 -32.16
N ASN A 248 -9.84 -0.25 -32.26
CA ASN A 248 -10.61 -0.60 -33.44
C ASN A 248 -9.92 0.07 -34.63
N ASN A 249 -9.42 -0.77 -35.52
CA ASN A 249 -8.87 -0.43 -36.81
C ASN A 249 -9.97 0.12 -37.73
#